data_AF-A0A7K4M6J7-F1
#
_entry.id   AF-A0A7K4M6J7-F1
#
_cell.length_a   1.000
_cell.length_b   1.000
_cell.length_c   1.000
_cell.angle_alpha   90.00
_cell.angle_beta   90.00
_cell.angle_gamma   90.00
#
_symmetry.space_group_name_H-M   'P 1'
#
loop_
_entity.id
_entity.type
_entity.pdbx_description
1 polymer ?
#
loop_
_entity_poly.entity_id
_entity_poly.type
_entity_poly.pdbx_seq_one_letter_code
_entity_poly.pdbx_strand_id
1 'polypeptide(L)'
;AALVTLDPDTANARLLLARDGRGATWSRIPQDLPPKPQRFDPSCCVLGARGFSGGRHRWEVALGDEGAWALGVARGSVRRKGWVALQPREGIWALGRCGRRFRGFSAPET
;
A
#
# COMPACT_ATOMS: atom_id res chain seq x y z
N ALA A 1 14.73 -7.65 -11.45
CA ALA A 1 13.87 -7.08 -10.40
C ALA A 1 13.12 -5.89 -10.99
N ALA A 2 11.85 -5.70 -10.64
CA ALA A 2 11.06 -4.56 -11.09
C ALA A 2 11.36 -3.36 -10.20
N LEU A 3 11.65 -2.21 -10.81
CA LEU A 3 11.73 -0.95 -10.08
C LEU A 3 10.33 -0.46 -9.76
N VAL A 4 9.98 -0.43 -8.47
CA VAL A 4 8.70 0.07 -7.98
C VAL A 4 8.91 1.45 -7.36
N THR A 5 8.26 2.46 -7.93
CA THR A 5 8.11 3.79 -7.34
C THR A 5 6.66 4.00 -6.96
N LEU A 6 6.43 4.76 -5.89
CA LEU A 6 5.11 5.03 -5.33
C LEU A 6 4.44 6.20 -6.07
N ASP A 7 3.12 6.12 -6.21
CA ASP A 7 2.28 7.14 -6.83
C ASP A 7 1.71 8.11 -5.77
N PRO A 8 2.17 9.39 -5.74
CA PRO A 8 1.68 10.40 -4.80
C PRO A 8 0.19 10.69 -4.90
N ASP A 9 -0.43 10.47 -6.06
CA ASP A 9 -1.85 10.73 -6.28
C ASP A 9 -2.73 9.67 -5.62
N THR A 10 -2.17 8.47 -5.38
CA THR A 10 -2.87 7.40 -4.67
C THR A 10 -2.63 7.43 -3.17
N ALA A 11 -1.52 8.02 -2.71
CA ALA A 11 -1.07 7.98 -1.33
C ALA A 11 -2.06 8.64 -0.37
N ASN A 12 -2.47 7.93 0.68
CA ASN A 12 -3.20 8.53 1.79
C ASN A 12 -2.45 9.76 2.34
N ALA A 13 -3.19 10.79 2.79
CA ALA A 13 -2.59 12.04 3.28
C ALA A 13 -1.63 11.87 4.47
N ARG A 14 -1.76 10.78 5.23
CA ARG A 14 -0.84 10.45 6.34
C ARG A 14 0.44 9.72 5.91
N LEU A 15 0.62 9.40 4.63
CA LEU A 15 1.85 8.80 4.13
C LEU A 15 2.79 9.85 3.55
N LEU A 16 3.94 10.03 4.20
CA LEU A 16 5.05 10.84 3.71
C LEU A 16 5.87 9.98 2.74
N LEU A 17 5.94 10.39 1.48
CA LEU A 17 6.74 9.69 0.47
C LEU A 17 8.17 10.23 0.45
N ALA A 18 9.15 9.33 0.32
CA ALA A 18 10.54 9.72 0.13
C ALA A 18 10.72 10.44 -1.22
N ARG A 19 11.72 11.31 -1.30
CA ARG A 19 11.99 12.13 -2.51
C ARG A 19 12.25 11.30 -3.76
N ASP A 20 12.85 10.13 -3.61
CA ASP A 20 13.12 9.19 -4.70
C ASP A 20 11.89 8.35 -5.12
N GLY A 21 10.77 8.51 -4.40
CA GLY A 21 9.53 7.78 -4.60
C GLY A 21 9.59 6.31 -4.18
N ARG A 22 10.59 5.86 -3.42
CA ARG A 22 10.78 4.43 -3.08
C ARG A 22 10.53 4.10 -1.61
N GLY A 23 10.25 5.11 -0.80
CA GLY A 23 9.94 4.96 0.62
C GLY A 23 8.62 5.63 0.97
N ALA A 24 7.96 5.10 2.00
CA ALA A 24 6.81 5.72 2.62
C ALA A 24 6.92 5.60 4.13
N THR A 25 6.60 6.68 4.85
CA THR A 25 6.56 6.71 6.32
C THR A 25 5.20 7.23 6.77
N TRP A 26 4.63 6.62 7.79
CA TRP A 26 3.38 7.09 8.37
C TRP A 26 3.61 8.31 9.27
N SER A 27 2.71 9.30 9.15
CA SER A 27 2.66 10.49 10.00
C SER A 27 1.33 10.54 10.76
N ARG A 28 1.40 10.94 12.03
CA ARG A 28 0.21 11.19 12.86
C ARG A 28 -0.62 12.35 12.31
N ILE A 29 0.05 13.35 11.73
CA ILE A 29 -0.58 14.54 11.16
C ILE A 29 -0.75 14.32 9.65
N PRO A 30 -1.98 14.37 9.10
CA PRO A 30 -2.19 14.31 7.67
C PRO A 30 -1.59 15.54 6.99
N GLN A 31 -1.03 15.35 5.81
CA GLN A 31 -0.64 16.45 4.93
C GLN A 31 -1.87 17.18 4.41
N ASP A 32 -1.75 18.48 4.21
CA ASP A 32 -2.75 19.27 3.50
C ASP A 32 -2.61 19.03 1.99
N LEU A 33 -3.43 18.10 1.47
CA LEU A 33 -3.39 17.68 0.08
C LEU A 33 -4.77 17.88 -0.56
N PRO A 34 -4.84 18.29 -1.84
CA PRO A 34 -6.12 18.43 -2.52
C PRO A 34 -6.83 17.07 -2.62
N PRO A 35 -8.17 17.07 -2.59
CA PRO A 35 -8.95 15.86 -2.76
C PRO A 35 -8.71 15.28 -4.17
N LYS A 36 -8.41 13.98 -4.23
CA LYS A 36 -8.29 13.24 -5.50
C LYS A 36 -9.11 11.94 -5.45
N PRO A 37 -9.81 11.57 -6.53
CA PRO A 37 -10.51 10.29 -6.62
C PRO A 37 -9.60 9.07 -6.40
N GLN A 38 -8.36 9.16 -6.88
CA GLN A 38 -7.35 8.09 -6.82
C GLN A 38 -6.79 7.90 -5.40
N ARG A 39 -6.88 8.94 -4.55
CA ARG A 39 -6.29 8.96 -3.21
C ARG A 39 -7.02 7.99 -2.28
N PHE A 40 -6.28 7.13 -1.60
CA PHE A 40 -6.85 6.32 -0.53
C PHE A 40 -7.26 7.18 0.67
N ASP A 41 -8.50 7.02 1.11
CA ASP A 41 -9.05 7.75 2.25
C ASP A 41 -10.22 6.98 2.88
N PRO A 42 -10.17 6.58 4.17
CA PRO A 42 -9.11 6.79 5.17
C PRO A 42 -8.02 5.70 5.18
N SER A 43 -8.10 4.69 4.32
CA SER A 43 -7.16 3.57 4.32
C SER A 43 -5.71 4.06 4.11
N CYS A 44 -4.79 3.68 5.00
CA CYS A 44 -3.39 4.10 4.96
C CYS A 44 -2.59 3.31 3.91
N CYS A 45 -2.90 3.53 2.63
CA CYS A 45 -2.33 2.82 1.50
C CYS A 45 -1.76 3.78 0.45
N VAL A 46 -0.85 3.26 -0.38
CA VAL A 46 -0.30 3.88 -1.57
C VAL A 46 -0.03 2.77 -2.60
N LEU A 47 -0.19 3.05 -3.89
CA LEU A 47 0.17 2.12 -4.96
C LEU A 47 1.50 2.46 -5.60
N GLY A 48 2.06 1.48 -6.31
CA GLY A 48 3.09 1.74 -7.30
C GLY A 48 2.55 2.54 -8.49
N ALA A 49 3.38 3.40 -9.06
CA ALA A 49 3.04 4.26 -10.21
C ALA A 49 2.81 3.50 -11.51
N ARG A 50 3.29 2.25 -11.61
CA ARG A 50 3.07 1.37 -12.76
C ARG A 50 2.44 0.07 -12.31
N GLY A 51 1.38 -0.32 -13.01
CA GLY A 51 0.77 -1.64 -12.87
C GLY A 51 1.45 -2.69 -13.76
N PHE A 52 1.05 -3.95 -13.57
CA PHE A 52 1.51 -5.09 -14.37
C PHE A 52 0.30 -5.73 -15.06
N SER A 53 0.42 -6.04 -16.35
CA SER A 53 -0.63 -6.70 -17.15
C SER A 53 -0.31 -8.16 -17.50
N GLY A 54 0.91 -8.63 -17.19
CA GLY A 54 1.35 -10.00 -17.45
C GLY A 54 2.81 -10.22 -17.06
N GLY A 55 3.28 -11.46 -17.15
CA GLY A 55 4.67 -11.84 -16.82
C GLY A 55 4.93 -12.08 -15.33
N ARG A 56 6.22 -12.23 -14.98
CA ARG A 56 6.68 -12.48 -13.60
C ARG A 56 7.53 -11.31 -13.12
N HIS A 57 7.12 -10.70 -12.02
CA HIS A 57 7.76 -9.52 -11.43
C HIS A 57 8.18 -9.80 -10.00
N ARG A 58 9.30 -9.22 -9.57
CA ARG A 58 9.81 -9.29 -8.19
C ARG A 58 10.35 -7.93 -7.79
N TRP A 59 9.98 -7.47 -6.61
CA TRP A 59 10.55 -6.30 -5.95
C TRP A 59 10.91 -6.67 -4.52
N GLU A 60 11.74 -5.85 -3.91
CA GLU A 60 12.20 -6.02 -2.53
C GLU A 60 11.92 -4.74 -1.78
N VAL A 61 11.55 -4.86 -0.51
CA VAL A 61 11.17 -3.72 0.33
C VAL A 61 11.93 -3.87 1.64
N ALA A 62 12.69 -2.84 2.01
CA ALA A 62 13.24 -2.73 3.35
C ALA A 62 12.11 -2.32 4.31
N LEU A 63 11.91 -3.11 5.36
CA LEU A 63 10.82 -2.91 6.32
C LEU A 63 11.41 -2.49 7.66
N GLY A 64 10.71 -1.60 8.34
CA GLY A 64 11.09 -1.19 9.69
C GLY A 64 10.82 -2.29 10.72
N ASP A 65 11.61 -2.27 11.80
CA ASP A 65 11.52 -3.23 12.90
C ASP A 65 10.37 -2.93 13.88
N GLU A 66 9.72 -1.78 13.74
CA GLU A 66 8.66 -1.30 14.62
C GLU A 66 7.36 -0.99 13.87
N GLY A 67 6.26 -0.97 14.62
CA GLY A 67 4.95 -0.61 14.09
C GLY A 67 4.27 -1.72 13.28
N ALA A 68 3.31 -1.28 12.46
CA ALA A 68 2.52 -2.13 11.58
C ALA A 68 2.72 -1.73 10.12
N TRP A 69 2.80 -2.72 9.25
CA TRP A 69 2.95 -2.53 7.81
C TRP A 69 2.26 -3.66 7.05
N ALA A 70 1.90 -3.38 5.81
CA ALA A 70 1.47 -4.39 4.86
C ALA A 70 2.04 -4.07 3.48
N LEU A 71 2.38 -5.11 2.72
CA LEU A 71 2.89 -5.00 1.36
C LEU A 71 2.27 -6.10 0.50
N GLY A 72 2.11 -5.83 -0.79
CA GLY A 72 1.45 -6.77 -1.68
C GLY A 72 1.10 -6.18 -3.04
N VAL A 73 0.09 -6.76 -3.66
CA VAL A 73 -0.46 -6.33 -4.95
C VAL A 73 -1.94 -6.02 -4.82
N ALA A 74 -2.40 -5.06 -5.59
CA ALA A 74 -3.80 -4.71 -5.69
C ALA A 74 -4.21 -4.58 -7.16
N ARG A 75 -5.48 -4.85 -7.47
CA ARG A 75 -6.06 -4.50 -8.77
C ARG A 75 -6.00 -2.98 -8.94
N GLY A 76 -5.79 -2.50 -10.17
CA GLY A 76 -5.84 -1.07 -10.47
C GLY A 76 -7.18 -0.43 -10.09
N SER A 77 -8.27 -1.21 -10.17
CA SER A 77 -9.64 -0.84 -9.82
C SER A 77 -9.98 -0.95 -8.32
N VAL A 78 -9.02 -1.23 -7.44
CA VAL A 78 -9.27 -1.31 -6.00
C VAL A 78 -9.98 -0.05 -5.48
N ARG A 79 -10.96 -0.23 -4.59
CA ARG A 79 -11.71 0.87 -4.00
C ARG A 79 -10.76 1.82 -3.26
N ARG A 80 -10.93 3.13 -3.49
CA ARG A 80 -10.07 4.17 -2.89
C ARG A 80 -10.68 4.86 -1.68
N LYS A 81 -12.01 4.81 -1.55
CA LYS A 81 -12.75 5.50 -0.49
C LYS A 81 -13.31 4.53 0.53
N GLY A 82 -13.33 4.96 1.78
CA GLY A 82 -13.70 4.12 2.92
C GLY A 82 -12.59 3.16 3.35
N TRP A 83 -12.86 2.41 4.41
CA TRP A 83 -11.95 1.39 4.89
C TRP A 83 -11.89 0.23 3.90
N VAL A 84 -10.70 -0.20 3.51
CA VAL A 84 -10.50 -1.32 2.59
C VAL A 84 -9.83 -2.47 3.34
N ALA A 85 -10.50 -3.61 3.37
CA ALA A 85 -9.90 -4.82 3.93
C ALA A 85 -8.83 -5.35 2.99
N LEU A 86 -7.66 -5.67 3.54
CA LEU A 86 -6.63 -6.39 2.79
C LEU A 86 -7.13 -7.83 2.63
N GLN A 87 -7.81 -8.14 1.52
CA GLN A 87 -8.27 -9.49 1.23
C GLN A 87 -8.53 -9.67 -0.26
N PRO A 88 -8.42 -10.89 -0.81
CA PRO A 88 -8.59 -11.14 -2.24
C PRO A 88 -9.93 -10.68 -2.80
N ARG A 89 -11.01 -10.69 -1.99
CA ARG A 89 -12.35 -10.23 -2.38
C ARG A 89 -12.39 -8.74 -2.73
N GLU A 90 -11.55 -7.93 -2.08
CA GLU A 90 -11.37 -6.50 -2.38
C GLU A 90 -10.37 -6.27 -3.52
N GLY A 91 -9.84 -7.33 -4.11
CA GLY A 91 -8.80 -7.27 -5.13
C GLY A 91 -7.42 -6.92 -4.58
N ILE A 92 -7.15 -7.26 -3.31
CA ILE A 92 -5.86 -7.05 -2.64
C ILE A 92 -5.30 -8.38 -2.18
N TRP A 93 -4.02 -8.62 -2.47
CA TRP A 93 -3.25 -9.74 -1.93
C TRP A 93 -2.04 -9.17 -1.23
N ALA A 94 -1.99 -9.30 0.08
CA ALA A 94 -0.95 -8.69 0.89
C ALA A 94 -0.48 -9.63 2.00
N LEU A 95 0.71 -9.34 2.49
CA LEU A 95 1.23 -9.83 3.75
C LEU A 95 1.58 -8.62 4.61
N GLY A 96 1.50 -8.78 5.92
CA GLY A 96 1.84 -7.69 6.81
C GLY A 96 2.26 -8.16 8.19
N ARG A 97 2.68 -7.17 8.96
CA ARG A 97 3.03 -7.35 10.36
C ARG A 97 2.27 -6.33 11.19
N CYS A 98 1.76 -6.76 12.33
CA CYS A 98 1.23 -5.88 13.36
C CYS A 98 1.86 -6.28 14.70
N GLY A 99 2.69 -5.41 15.28
CA GLY A 99 3.53 -5.76 16.42
C GLY A 99 4.44 -6.93 16.06
N ARG A 100 4.41 -8.02 16.84
CA ARG A 100 5.23 -9.22 16.58
C ARG A 100 4.57 -10.24 15.65
N ARG A 101 3.32 -10.02 15.23
CA ARG A 101 2.53 -11.01 14.47
C ARG A 101 2.60 -10.71 12.98
N PHE A 102 3.12 -11.67 12.22
CA PHE A 102 3.01 -11.70 10.76
C PHE A 102 1.68 -12.34 10.37
N ARG A 103 1.06 -11.84 9.30
CA ARG A 103 -0.17 -12.40 8.74
C ARG A 103 -0.11 -12.36 7.21
N GLY A 104 -0.47 -13.48 6.59
CA GLY A 104 -0.94 -13.47 5.21
C GLY A 104 -2.39 -13.00 5.20
N PHE A 105 -2.69 -11.97 4.43
CA PHE A 105 -4.05 -11.50 4.26
C PHE A 105 -4.74 -12.31 3.15
N SER A 106 -5.03 -13.57 3.45
CA SER A 106 -5.78 -14.50 2.60
C SER A 106 -7.14 -14.81 3.19
N ALA A 107 -8.08 -15.23 2.33
CA ALA A 107 -9.31 -15.87 2.76
C ALA A 107 -9.28 -17.35 2.30
N PRO A 108 -9.40 -18.34 3.21
CA PRO A 108 -9.45 -18.18 4.66
C PRO A 108 -8.09 -17.71 5.22
N GLU A 109 -8.12 -17.16 6.44
CA GLU A 109 -6.90 -16.89 7.20
C GLU A 109 -6.21 -18.25 7.45
N THR A 110 -4.96 -18.40 7.01
CA THR A 110 -4.11 -19.56 7.32
C THR A 110 -3.57 -19.50 8.73
#